data_AF-A0A9P6G928-F1
#
_entry.id   AF-A0A9P6G928-F1
#
_cell.length_a   1.000
_cell.length_b   1.000
_cell.length_c   1.000
_cell.angle_alpha   90.00
_cell.angle_beta   90.00
_cell.angle_gamma   90.00
#
_symmetry.space_group_name_H-M   'P 1'
#
loop_
_entity.id
_entity.type
_entity.pdbx_description
1 polymer ?
#
loop_
_entity_poly.entity_id
_entity_poly.type
_entity_poly.pdbx_seq_one_letter_code
_entity_poly.pdbx_strand_id
1 'polypeptide(L)'
;MQKHCQSRHYEHRRGPGRPTKVDALIAPDWKKVSCQRLFVQGWKSQYFAVVSPAEVEEEEETLRRQETAAKLPEAEYIRAQIDEVSPWLEMTRWPKYLHGHSFIEVVRLASPASTASDPLLVEFSDSLDRVVEQAHTSIRDDKVNVFDQARINSFIQRRRAFDRPLMIKLRDSTYRSYKQVFKRLICFAYRTIQPENRIELAYRLTARQLGHLDEMIAIGQELIGLKQSQQTRDDVKKGTNIVQKSLEDRLDRDCLHFCISILDHTLKGDLFESTAIGVLAALGVDPEKNILRDVSSFTSYLSAFVKISQMLVIQMSVMMAEEGQIEHPSDVLDEMRERFMIRGIAMAQSELEQLFLIHGDEKREDVIPTFELRDLKDDPTKNAKGWNFCKDPRNDDVLPKEKRWMLHRILQADALRAEFIVLRKKDSKVFWKAGAAKKYISKIDSFLERLLLLIHITAGQPARGTEILRLRHCNTVNGHHRSIFIEDGLVSTVTAYHKGYNIGGSTKIIHRYLPREVGELVVYYLWFILPFWRSLDLLREQYTHAALKRHQEP
;
A
#
# COMPACT_ATOMS: atom_id res chain seq x y z
N MET A 1 8.22 -14.81 -26.42
CA MET A 1 6.91 -15.52 -26.55
C MET A 1 6.79 -16.38 -27.81
N GLN A 2 7.09 -15.88 -29.03
CA GLN A 2 6.86 -16.63 -30.28
C GLN A 2 7.57 -18.01 -30.34
N LYS A 3 8.80 -18.13 -29.80
CA LYS A 3 9.53 -19.41 -29.72
C LYS A 3 9.06 -20.34 -28.58
N HIS A 4 8.41 -19.82 -27.54
CA HIS A 4 7.94 -20.59 -26.39
C HIS A 4 6.66 -21.39 -26.74
N CYS A 5 5.72 -20.76 -27.46
CA CYS A 5 4.52 -21.45 -27.94
C CYS A 5 4.83 -22.54 -28.97
N GLN A 6 5.79 -22.32 -29.87
CA GLN A 6 6.21 -23.33 -30.86
C GLN A 6 6.78 -24.61 -30.22
N SER A 7 7.39 -24.51 -29.04
CA SER A 7 7.96 -25.68 -28.34
C SER A 7 6.98 -26.45 -27.45
N ARG A 8 5.88 -25.83 -27.00
CA ARG A 8 4.96 -26.41 -26.00
C ARG A 8 3.55 -26.71 -26.51
N HIS A 9 3.14 -26.14 -27.65
CA HIS A 9 1.78 -26.28 -28.17
C HIS A 9 1.74 -26.78 -29.62
N TYR A 10 2.80 -27.44 -30.11
CA TYR A 10 2.80 -28.06 -31.44
C TYR A 10 2.15 -29.45 -31.39
N GLU A 11 0.83 -29.49 -31.21
CA GLU A 11 0.05 -30.69 -31.47
C GLU A 11 -0.30 -30.76 -32.94
N HIS A 12 0.46 -31.56 -33.70
CA HIS A 12 -0.04 -32.42 -34.79
C HIS A 12 1.12 -33.21 -35.42
N ARG A 13 1.46 -34.37 -34.83
CA ARG A 13 2.05 -35.47 -35.61
C ARG A 13 0.90 -36.10 -36.41
N ARG A 14 0.86 -35.87 -37.73
CA ARG A 14 -0.08 -36.57 -38.64
C ARG A 14 0.52 -37.91 -39.08
N GLY A 15 -0.25 -39.00 -38.95
CA GLY A 15 0.07 -40.29 -39.55
C GLY A 15 -0.13 -40.27 -41.09
N PRO A 16 0.52 -41.17 -41.84
CA PRO A 16 0.50 -41.15 -43.29
C PRO A 16 -0.84 -41.70 -43.84
N GLY A 17 -1.47 -40.98 -44.78
CA GLY A 17 -2.51 -41.58 -45.64
C GLY A 17 -3.86 -40.85 -45.80
N ARG A 18 -3.95 -39.51 -45.78
CA ARG A 18 -5.14 -38.81 -46.32
C ARG A 18 -4.78 -37.57 -47.16
N PRO A 19 -5.47 -37.33 -48.29
CA PRO A 19 -5.10 -36.33 -49.28
C PRO A 19 -5.40 -34.89 -48.82
N THR A 20 -4.57 -33.99 -49.32
CA THR A 20 -4.46 -32.56 -49.00
C THR A 20 -5.69 -31.79 -49.47
N LYS A 21 -6.48 -31.25 -48.53
CA LYS A 21 -7.37 -30.11 -48.81
C LYS A 21 -6.62 -28.82 -48.47
N VAL A 22 -6.45 -28.02 -49.52
CA VAL A 22 -5.92 -26.66 -49.61
C VAL A 22 -5.90 -25.91 -48.27
N ASP A 23 -4.70 -25.51 -47.84
CA ASP A 23 -4.46 -24.68 -46.67
C ASP A 23 -5.17 -23.32 -46.83
N ALA A 24 -6.35 -23.19 -46.22
CA ALA A 24 -6.80 -21.87 -45.80
C ALA A 24 -5.80 -21.42 -44.73
N LEU A 25 -5.06 -20.34 -45.01
CA LEU A 25 -4.21 -19.66 -44.04
C LEU A 25 -5.07 -19.26 -42.83
N ILE A 26 -5.15 -20.13 -41.83
CA ILE A 26 -5.68 -19.81 -40.51
C ILE A 26 -4.74 -18.74 -39.97
N ALA A 27 -5.17 -17.49 -40.01
CA ALA A 27 -4.49 -16.41 -39.32
C ALA A 27 -4.31 -16.86 -37.88
N PRO A 28 -3.08 -16.87 -37.35
CA PRO A 28 -2.86 -17.46 -36.06
C PRO A 28 -3.59 -16.64 -34.99
N ASP A 29 -4.23 -17.35 -34.05
CA ASP A 29 -5.13 -16.85 -33.02
C ASP A 29 -4.39 -16.12 -31.88
N TRP A 30 -3.39 -15.31 -32.23
CA TRP A 30 -2.59 -14.53 -31.28
C TRP A 30 -2.55 -13.06 -31.67
N LYS A 31 -2.95 -12.19 -30.74
CA LYS A 31 -2.83 -10.73 -30.86
C LYS A 31 -1.44 -10.29 -30.36
N LYS A 32 -0.75 -9.48 -31.15
CA LYS A 32 0.52 -8.87 -30.73
C LYS A 32 0.22 -7.76 -29.72
N VAL A 33 0.48 -8.02 -28.44
CA VAL A 33 0.28 -7.06 -27.34
C VAL A 33 1.61 -6.50 -26.83
N SER A 34 1.60 -5.25 -26.36
CA SER A 34 2.71 -4.72 -25.56
C SER A 34 2.59 -5.31 -24.16
N CYS A 35 3.68 -5.78 -23.55
CA CYS A 35 3.64 -6.34 -22.19
C CYS A 35 4.61 -5.61 -21.27
N GLN A 36 4.25 -5.51 -19.99
CA GLN A 36 5.15 -5.05 -18.94
C GLN A 36 5.12 -6.00 -17.76
N ARG A 37 6.09 -5.85 -16.86
CA ARG A 37 6.23 -6.66 -15.67
C ARG A 37 6.78 -5.77 -14.55
N LEU A 38 6.15 -5.84 -13.39
CA LEU A 38 6.50 -4.99 -12.25
C LEU A 38 7.64 -5.61 -11.43
N PHE A 39 7.51 -6.88 -11.04
CA PHE A 39 8.53 -7.65 -10.32
C PHE A 39 9.27 -8.59 -11.27
N VAL A 40 10.58 -8.69 -11.14
CA VAL A 40 11.43 -9.50 -12.01
C VAL A 40 11.31 -11.00 -11.69
N GLN A 41 11.23 -11.38 -10.42
CA GLN A 41 11.06 -12.76 -9.95
C GLN A 41 10.02 -12.84 -8.81
N GLY A 42 9.59 -14.07 -8.47
CA GLY A 42 8.65 -14.30 -7.37
C GLY A 42 7.17 -14.18 -7.73
N TRP A 43 6.30 -14.19 -6.71
CA TRP A 43 4.85 -14.04 -6.84
C TRP A 43 4.51 -12.69 -7.50
N LYS A 44 3.58 -12.68 -8.48
CA LYS A 44 3.24 -11.52 -9.33
C LYS A 44 4.34 -11.02 -10.30
N SER A 45 5.40 -11.79 -10.56
CA SER A 45 6.38 -11.52 -11.63
C SER A 45 5.90 -11.87 -13.06
N GLN A 46 4.59 -11.89 -13.27
CA GLN A 46 4.00 -12.21 -14.56
C GLN A 46 4.01 -11.00 -15.50
N TYR A 47 4.28 -11.24 -16.77
CA TYR A 47 4.05 -10.25 -17.81
C TYR A 47 2.54 -10.06 -17.96
N PHE A 48 2.09 -8.82 -17.89
CA PHE A 48 0.70 -8.47 -18.17
C PHE A 48 0.63 -7.60 -19.42
N ALA A 49 -0.45 -7.79 -20.18
CA ALA A 49 -0.72 -6.99 -21.35
C ALA A 49 -0.93 -5.52 -20.94
N VAL A 50 -0.28 -4.62 -21.66
CA VAL A 50 -0.37 -3.18 -21.50
C VAL A 50 -1.50 -2.69 -22.39
N VAL A 51 -2.70 -2.74 -21.85
CA VAL A 51 -3.96 -2.38 -22.53
C VAL A 51 -4.43 -1.01 -22.00
N SER A 52 -5.11 -0.20 -22.83
CA SER A 52 -5.75 1.04 -22.37
C SER A 52 -6.85 0.72 -21.33
N PRO A 53 -7.05 1.53 -20.27
CA PRO A 53 -8.21 1.40 -19.39
C PRO A 53 -9.55 1.35 -20.14
N ALA A 54 -9.65 2.03 -21.29
CA ALA A 54 -10.84 2.06 -22.13
C ALA A 54 -11.06 0.75 -22.92
N GLU A 55 -10.00 0.02 -23.27
CA GLU A 55 -10.09 -1.23 -24.03
C GLU A 55 -10.37 -2.44 -23.11
N VAL A 56 -9.96 -2.37 -21.83
CA VAL A 56 -10.17 -3.46 -20.86
C VAL A 56 -11.65 -3.58 -20.47
N GLU A 57 -12.36 -2.47 -20.26
CA GLU A 57 -13.76 -2.55 -19.82
C GLU A 57 -14.72 -2.86 -20.97
N GLU A 58 -14.43 -2.48 -22.22
CA GLU A 58 -15.30 -2.84 -23.36
C GLU A 58 -15.19 -4.34 -23.69
N GLU A 59 -14.01 -4.96 -23.61
CA GLU A 59 -13.87 -6.43 -23.74
C GLU A 59 -14.33 -7.18 -22.47
N GLU A 60 -13.96 -6.75 -21.25
CA GLU A 60 -14.34 -7.43 -20.00
C GLU A 60 -15.84 -7.29 -19.68
N GLU A 61 -16.48 -6.16 -19.99
CA GLU A 61 -17.92 -5.98 -19.77
C GLU A 61 -18.75 -6.71 -20.83
N THR A 62 -18.26 -6.81 -22.07
CA THR A 62 -18.91 -7.61 -23.12
C THR A 62 -18.75 -9.11 -22.86
N LEU A 63 -17.58 -9.54 -22.36
CA LEU A 63 -17.34 -10.91 -21.92
C LEU A 63 -18.15 -11.24 -20.65
N ARG A 64 -18.22 -10.32 -19.66
CA ARG A 64 -19.10 -10.46 -18.48
C ARG A 64 -20.57 -10.53 -18.87
N ARG A 65 -21.05 -9.74 -19.84
CA ARG A 65 -22.44 -9.81 -20.33
C ARG A 65 -22.74 -11.14 -21.01
N GLN A 66 -21.77 -11.73 -21.71
CA GLN A 66 -21.91 -13.06 -22.33
C GLN A 66 -21.77 -14.21 -21.32
N GLU A 67 -20.92 -14.08 -20.29
CA GLU A 67 -20.72 -15.08 -19.23
C GLU A 67 -21.87 -15.08 -18.20
N THR A 68 -22.34 -13.90 -17.78
CA THR A 68 -23.46 -13.73 -16.84
C THR A 68 -24.79 -14.19 -17.46
N ALA A 69 -24.93 -14.10 -18.79
CA ALA A 69 -26.11 -14.58 -19.49
C ALA A 69 -26.11 -16.10 -19.72
N ALA A 70 -24.98 -16.80 -19.52
CA ALA A 70 -24.83 -18.16 -20.04
C ALA A 70 -24.65 -19.28 -19.02
N LYS A 71 -24.03 -19.12 -17.83
CA LYS A 71 -23.63 -20.31 -17.05
C LYS A 71 -23.64 -20.19 -15.51
N LEU A 72 -24.59 -20.94 -14.94
CA LEU A 72 -24.56 -21.77 -13.71
C LEU A 72 -25.26 -21.25 -12.43
N PRO A 73 -25.94 -22.14 -11.66
CA PRO A 73 -26.66 -21.78 -10.44
C PRO A 73 -25.73 -21.27 -9.33
N GLU A 74 -26.22 -20.26 -8.60
CA GLU A 74 -25.52 -19.47 -7.58
C GLU A 74 -24.79 -20.30 -6.50
N ALA A 75 -25.27 -21.52 -6.22
CA ALA A 75 -24.67 -22.43 -5.25
C ALA A 75 -23.30 -23.02 -5.67
N GLU A 76 -23.03 -23.12 -6.97
CA GLU A 76 -21.79 -23.74 -7.50
C GLU A 76 -20.67 -22.71 -7.68
N TYR A 77 -21.03 -21.45 -8.01
CA TYR A 77 -20.13 -20.30 -8.02
C TYR A 77 -19.59 -19.97 -6.61
N ILE A 78 -20.43 -20.09 -5.59
CA ILE A 78 -20.03 -19.91 -4.19
C ILE A 78 -19.06 -21.03 -3.74
N ARG A 79 -19.25 -22.29 -4.19
CA ARG A 79 -18.31 -23.38 -3.90
C ARG A 79 -16.95 -23.19 -4.57
N ALA A 80 -16.92 -22.75 -5.82
CA ALA A 80 -15.67 -22.50 -6.54
C ALA A 80 -14.82 -21.36 -5.92
N GLN A 81 -15.45 -20.36 -5.28
CA GLN A 81 -14.75 -19.30 -4.53
C GLN A 81 -14.23 -19.73 -3.15
N ILE A 82 -14.74 -20.82 -2.59
CA ILE A 82 -14.33 -21.33 -1.26
C ILE A 82 -13.02 -22.12 -1.36
N ASP A 83 -12.72 -22.71 -2.52
CA ASP A 83 -11.53 -23.55 -2.73
C ASP A 83 -10.29 -22.78 -3.25
N GLU A 84 -10.45 -21.56 -3.77
CA GLU A 84 -9.32 -20.65 -4.03
C GLU A 84 -8.96 -19.88 -2.76
N VAL A 85 -7.73 -20.03 -2.28
CA VAL A 85 -7.20 -19.25 -1.15
C VAL A 85 -7.32 -17.76 -1.47
N SER A 86 -8.28 -17.07 -0.84
CA SER A 86 -8.54 -15.65 -1.04
C SER A 86 -7.25 -14.84 -0.86
N PRO A 87 -6.76 -14.12 -1.89
CA PRO A 87 -5.53 -13.32 -1.80
C PRO A 87 -5.58 -12.26 -0.69
N TRP A 88 -6.79 -11.84 -0.32
CA TRP A 88 -7.03 -10.98 0.84
C TRP A 88 -6.72 -11.68 2.15
N LEU A 89 -7.23 -12.89 2.36
CA LEU A 89 -6.98 -13.67 3.57
C LEU A 89 -5.52 -14.14 3.67
N GLU A 90 -4.87 -14.37 2.52
CA GLU A 90 -3.42 -14.60 2.46
C GLU A 90 -2.63 -13.36 2.88
N MET A 91 -3.02 -12.18 2.37
CA MET A 91 -2.37 -10.91 2.71
C MET A 91 -2.58 -10.52 4.18
N THR A 92 -3.80 -10.63 4.70
CA THR A 92 -4.11 -10.29 6.10
C THR A 92 -3.58 -11.33 7.08
N ARG A 93 -3.32 -12.56 6.62
CA ARG A 93 -2.87 -13.71 7.42
C ARG A 93 -3.80 -14.04 8.60
N TRP A 94 -5.04 -13.55 8.59
CA TRP A 94 -6.02 -13.82 9.63
C TRP A 94 -6.33 -15.30 9.85
N PRO A 95 -6.42 -16.15 8.79
CA PRO A 95 -6.62 -17.59 9.00
C PRO A 95 -5.52 -18.22 9.87
N LYS A 96 -4.27 -17.76 9.71
CA LYS A 96 -3.14 -18.23 10.51
C LYS A 96 -3.20 -17.67 11.93
N TYR A 97 -3.51 -16.39 12.07
CA TYR A 97 -3.56 -15.72 13.38
C TYR A 97 -4.67 -16.23 14.29
N LEU A 98 -5.84 -16.52 13.73
CA LEU A 98 -7.01 -17.00 14.48
C LEU A 98 -7.10 -18.54 14.50
N HIS A 99 -6.07 -19.23 14.04
CA HIS A 99 -6.06 -20.69 13.97
C HIS A 99 -6.21 -21.30 15.37
N GLY A 100 -7.15 -22.24 15.52
CA GLY A 100 -7.41 -22.91 16.80
C GLY A 100 -8.30 -22.12 17.77
N HIS A 101 -8.68 -20.88 17.46
CA HIS A 101 -9.58 -20.09 18.29
C HIS A 101 -11.04 -20.16 17.79
N SER A 102 -11.98 -20.13 18.73
CA SER A 102 -13.40 -19.98 18.41
C SER A 102 -13.67 -18.57 17.89
N PHE A 103 -14.17 -18.47 16.66
CA PHE A 103 -14.58 -17.22 16.03
C PHE A 103 -15.64 -16.48 16.85
N ILE A 104 -16.58 -17.19 17.46
CA ILE A 104 -17.62 -16.60 18.32
C ILE A 104 -16.98 -15.92 19.53
N GLU A 105 -16.03 -16.60 20.20
CA GLU A 105 -15.36 -16.06 21.38
C GLU A 105 -14.45 -14.88 21.02
N VAL A 106 -13.74 -14.95 19.89
CA VAL A 106 -12.91 -13.85 19.38
C VAL A 106 -13.77 -12.61 19.06
N VAL A 107 -14.92 -12.77 18.41
CA VAL A 107 -15.84 -11.67 18.12
C VAL A 107 -16.37 -11.05 19.42
N ARG A 108 -16.61 -11.87 20.44
CA ARG A 108 -17.13 -11.44 21.75
C ARG A 108 -16.21 -10.44 22.45
N LEU A 109 -14.89 -10.58 22.28
CA LEU A 109 -13.91 -9.61 22.78
C LEU A 109 -14.18 -8.20 22.22
N ALA A 110 -14.49 -8.11 20.93
CA ALA A 110 -14.79 -6.87 20.23
C ALA A 110 -16.29 -6.52 20.21
N SER A 111 -17.16 -7.16 20.99
CA SER A 111 -18.59 -6.86 20.98
C SER A 111 -18.89 -5.44 21.52
N PRO A 112 -19.99 -4.80 21.08
CA PRO A 112 -20.45 -3.55 21.68
C PRO A 112 -20.60 -3.66 23.20
N ALA A 113 -20.34 -2.57 23.92
CA ALA A 113 -20.59 -2.48 25.35
C ALA A 113 -22.10 -2.46 25.64
N SER A 114 -22.51 -3.01 26.79
CA SER A 114 -23.87 -2.87 27.30
C SER A 114 -23.83 -2.38 28.74
N THR A 115 -24.79 -1.54 29.15
CA THR A 115 -24.85 -1.01 30.52
C THR A 115 -25.03 -2.11 31.56
N ALA A 116 -25.67 -3.23 31.19
CA ALA A 116 -25.91 -4.35 32.09
C ALA A 116 -24.65 -5.19 32.35
N SER A 117 -23.80 -5.38 31.35
CA SER A 117 -22.61 -6.23 31.44
C SER A 117 -21.32 -5.46 31.65
N ASP A 118 -21.19 -4.28 31.06
CA ASP A 118 -19.93 -3.55 30.92
C ASP A 118 -20.12 -2.04 31.18
N PRO A 119 -20.55 -1.60 32.38
CA PRO A 119 -20.78 -0.18 32.66
C PRO A 119 -19.54 0.68 32.41
N LEU A 120 -18.35 0.14 32.68
CA LEU A 120 -17.08 0.83 32.42
C LEU A 120 -16.81 1.03 30.91
N LEU A 121 -17.10 0.03 30.08
CA LEU A 121 -16.94 0.16 28.62
C LEU A 121 -17.96 1.11 28.00
N VAL A 122 -19.11 1.32 28.65
CA VAL A 122 -20.07 2.36 28.27
C VAL A 122 -19.46 3.75 28.51
N GLU A 123 -18.85 4.00 29.67
CA GLU A 123 -18.16 5.27 29.94
C GLU A 123 -17.02 5.53 28.94
N PHE A 124 -16.25 4.49 28.59
CA PHE A 124 -15.20 4.63 27.57
C PHE A 124 -15.77 4.91 26.17
N SER A 125 -16.91 4.30 25.85
CA SER A 125 -17.60 4.52 24.59
C SER A 125 -18.15 5.95 24.48
N ASP A 126 -18.66 6.49 25.58
CA ASP A 126 -19.15 7.87 25.66
C ASP A 126 -17.99 8.87 25.61
N SER A 127 -16.86 8.53 26.22
CA SER A 127 -15.63 9.32 26.12
C SER A 127 -15.12 9.42 24.69
N LEU A 128 -15.03 8.29 23.98
CA LEU A 128 -14.68 8.29 22.56
C LEU A 128 -15.66 9.11 21.71
N ASP A 129 -16.95 9.06 22.02
CA ASP A 129 -17.95 9.89 21.33
C ASP A 129 -17.67 11.39 21.51
N ARG A 130 -17.35 11.82 22.73
CA ARG A 130 -16.98 13.21 23.03
C ARG A 130 -15.68 13.62 22.35
N VAL A 131 -14.64 12.79 22.39
CA VAL A 131 -13.35 13.06 21.73
C VAL A 131 -13.52 13.22 20.21
N VAL A 132 -14.31 12.37 19.56
CA VAL A 132 -14.57 12.48 18.12
C VAL A 132 -15.41 13.72 17.81
N GLU A 133 -16.35 14.11 18.67
CA GLU A 133 -17.12 15.35 18.51
C GLU A 133 -16.27 16.60 18.74
N GLN A 134 -15.33 16.56 19.69
CA GLN A 134 -14.32 17.61 19.88
C GLN A 134 -13.48 17.75 18.62
N ALA A 135 -13.00 16.64 18.03
CA ALA A 135 -12.27 16.66 16.77
C ALA A 135 -13.08 17.31 15.65
N HIS A 136 -14.36 16.91 15.52
CA HIS A 136 -15.27 17.48 14.52
C HIS A 136 -15.48 18.99 14.72
N THR A 137 -15.68 19.42 15.97
CA THR A 137 -15.85 20.82 16.35
C THR A 137 -14.58 21.63 16.09
N SER A 138 -13.41 21.12 16.50
CA SER A 138 -12.11 21.76 16.24
C SER A 138 -11.85 22.00 14.75
N ILE A 139 -12.25 21.05 13.89
CA ILE A 139 -12.12 21.20 12.43
C ILE A 139 -13.14 22.21 11.90
N ARG A 140 -14.38 22.20 12.40
CA ARG A 140 -15.44 23.12 11.97
C ARG A 140 -15.14 24.56 12.38
N ASP A 141 -14.53 24.75 13.54
CA ASP A 141 -14.22 26.06 14.13
C ASP A 141 -12.84 26.56 13.66
N ASP A 142 -12.28 25.98 12.59
CA ASP A 142 -11.01 26.35 11.95
C ASP A 142 -9.77 26.36 12.89
N LYS A 143 -9.83 25.66 14.04
CA LYS A 143 -8.64 25.42 14.90
C LYS A 143 -7.55 24.64 14.17
N VAL A 144 -7.96 23.85 13.18
CA VAL A 144 -7.08 23.22 12.20
C VAL A 144 -7.45 23.79 10.84
N ASN A 145 -6.57 24.62 10.30
CA ASN A 145 -6.84 25.30 9.04
C ASN A 145 -7.00 24.29 7.89
N VAL A 146 -7.58 24.74 6.77
CA VAL A 146 -7.84 23.91 5.58
C VAL A 146 -6.55 23.27 5.03
N PHE A 147 -5.38 23.87 5.27
CA PHE A 147 -4.08 23.34 4.84
C PHE A 147 -3.69 22.12 5.68
N ASP A 148 -3.84 22.19 7.00
CA ASP A 148 -3.57 21.10 7.93
C ASP A 148 -4.54 19.93 7.74
N GLN A 149 -5.80 20.22 7.45
CA GLN A 149 -6.78 19.19 7.09
C GLN A 149 -6.39 18.40 5.83
N ALA A 150 -5.66 19.03 4.89
CA ALA A 150 -5.13 18.35 3.71
C ALA A 150 -3.85 17.55 4.02
N ARG A 151 -3.01 18.01 4.96
CA ARG A 151 -1.79 17.31 5.42
C ARG A 151 -2.11 15.93 5.99
N ILE A 152 -3.22 15.77 6.72
CA ILE A 152 -3.65 14.45 7.24
C ILE A 152 -4.08 13.47 6.14
N ASN A 153 -4.42 13.96 4.94
CA ASN A 153 -4.74 13.12 3.79
C ASN A 153 -3.51 12.87 2.89
N SER A 154 -2.35 13.47 3.16
CA SER A 154 -1.18 13.43 2.28
C SER A 154 0.17 13.54 3.00
N PHE A 155 1.06 12.60 2.71
CA PHE A 155 2.44 12.59 3.22
C PHE A 155 3.41 13.53 2.46
N ILE A 156 2.92 14.61 1.82
CA ILE A 156 3.76 15.52 1.02
C ILE A 156 3.92 16.89 1.68
N GLN A 157 5.16 17.35 1.82
CA GLN A 157 5.51 18.66 2.40
C GLN A 157 5.04 19.87 1.55
N ARG A 158 5.02 19.76 0.21
CA ARG A 158 4.58 20.83 -0.72
C ARG A 158 3.13 20.66 -1.21
N ARG A 159 2.33 21.71 -1.03
CA ARG A 159 0.89 21.80 -1.35
C ARG A 159 0.60 21.78 -2.86
N ARG A 160 -0.51 21.17 -3.27
CA ARG A 160 -1.07 21.28 -4.63
C ARG A 160 -2.46 21.91 -4.62
N ALA A 161 -2.85 22.45 -5.77
CA ALA A 161 -4.17 23.05 -5.99
C ALA A 161 -5.36 22.09 -5.82
N PHE A 162 -5.12 20.77 -5.79
CA PHE A 162 -6.16 19.72 -5.78
C PHE A 162 -6.14 18.81 -4.55
N ASP A 163 -5.30 19.10 -3.54
CA ASP A 163 -5.32 18.34 -2.29
C ASP A 163 -6.65 18.60 -1.55
N ARG A 164 -7.39 17.53 -1.28
CA ARG A 164 -8.72 17.63 -0.66
C ARG A 164 -8.58 17.65 0.86
N PRO A 165 -9.22 18.62 1.55
CA PRO A 165 -9.27 18.62 3.01
C PRO A 165 -10.02 17.38 3.52
N LEU A 166 -9.78 17.02 4.78
CA LEU A 166 -10.50 15.93 5.44
C LEU A 166 -12.02 16.15 5.31
N MET A 167 -12.70 15.22 4.64
CA MET A 167 -14.14 15.31 4.45
C MET A 167 -14.87 15.05 5.78
N ILE A 168 -15.23 16.12 6.50
CA ILE A 168 -15.97 16.03 7.77
C ILE A 168 -17.49 16.11 7.60
N LYS A 169 -17.99 16.49 6.42
CA LYS A 169 -19.43 16.53 6.11
C LYS A 169 -19.95 15.13 5.77
N LEU A 170 -20.06 14.26 6.77
CA LEU A 170 -20.69 12.94 6.66
C LEU A 170 -22.09 12.98 7.27
N ARG A 171 -22.93 12.00 6.92
CA ARG A 171 -24.23 11.83 7.58
C ARG A 171 -24.03 11.36 9.02
N ASP A 172 -24.90 11.77 9.94
CA ASP A 172 -24.83 11.35 11.36
C ASP A 172 -24.89 9.83 11.54
N SER A 173 -25.62 9.13 10.66
CA SER A 173 -25.65 7.66 10.64
C SER A 173 -24.28 7.06 10.28
N THR A 174 -23.53 7.69 9.37
CA THR A 174 -22.17 7.29 9.02
C THR A 174 -21.22 7.51 10.19
N TYR A 175 -21.30 8.66 10.87
CA TYR A 175 -20.49 8.91 12.06
C TYR A 175 -20.75 7.90 13.18
N ARG A 176 -22.01 7.59 13.46
CA ARG A 176 -22.39 6.54 14.43
C ARG A 176 -21.77 5.19 14.07
N SER A 177 -21.90 4.77 12.80
CA SER A 177 -21.29 3.52 12.33
C SER A 177 -19.77 3.53 12.42
N TYR A 178 -19.12 4.66 12.12
CA TYR A 178 -17.67 4.77 12.13
C TYR A 178 -17.09 4.74 13.54
N LYS A 179 -17.69 5.50 14.47
CA LYS A 179 -17.31 5.49 15.89
C LYS A 179 -17.43 4.09 16.49
N GLN A 180 -18.40 3.30 16.06
CA GLN A 180 -18.57 1.93 16.54
C GLN A 180 -17.34 1.05 16.31
N VAL A 181 -16.57 1.27 15.24
CA VAL A 181 -15.34 0.50 14.99
C VAL A 181 -14.29 0.74 16.06
N PHE A 182 -14.08 1.99 16.47
CA PHE A 182 -13.14 2.32 17.55
C PHE A 182 -13.68 1.97 18.95
N LYS A 183 -15.00 2.07 19.18
CA LYS A 183 -15.60 1.55 20.42
C LYS A 183 -15.29 0.06 20.60
N ARG A 184 -15.43 -0.71 19.52
CA ARG A 184 -15.09 -2.15 19.50
C ARG A 184 -13.59 -2.41 19.70
N LEU A 185 -12.71 -1.51 19.27
CA LEU A 185 -11.28 -1.55 19.59
C LEU A 185 -11.02 -1.40 21.08
N ILE A 186 -11.64 -0.40 21.73
CA ILE A 186 -11.50 -0.19 23.16
C ILE A 186 -12.04 -1.40 23.94
N CYS A 187 -13.23 -1.89 23.56
CA CYS A 187 -13.79 -3.12 24.12
C CYS A 187 -12.82 -4.30 23.99
N PHE A 188 -12.27 -4.51 22.79
CA PHE A 188 -11.33 -5.60 22.53
C PHE A 188 -10.10 -5.49 23.43
N ALA A 189 -9.45 -4.33 23.47
CA ALA A 189 -8.25 -4.11 24.28
C ALA A 189 -8.51 -4.35 25.78
N TYR A 190 -9.60 -3.80 26.31
CA TYR A 190 -9.98 -3.99 27.71
C TYR A 190 -10.33 -5.44 28.02
N ARG A 191 -11.16 -6.09 27.20
CA ARG A 191 -11.60 -7.48 27.45
C ARG A 191 -10.46 -8.48 27.32
N THR A 192 -9.48 -8.24 26.46
CA THR A 192 -8.34 -9.14 26.29
C THR A 192 -7.43 -9.24 27.52
N ILE A 193 -7.40 -8.21 28.36
CA ILE A 193 -6.58 -8.19 29.58
C ILE A 193 -7.32 -8.61 30.85
N GLN A 194 -8.62 -8.90 30.75
CA GLN A 194 -9.39 -9.32 31.91
C GLN A 194 -8.98 -10.75 32.33
N PRO A 195 -8.90 -11.04 33.65
CA PRO A 195 -8.56 -12.38 34.15
C PRO A 195 -9.49 -13.49 33.65
N GLU A 196 -10.75 -13.16 33.33
CA GLU A 196 -11.76 -14.10 32.86
C GLU A 196 -11.59 -14.47 31.37
N ASN A 197 -10.76 -13.72 30.64
CA ASN A 197 -10.50 -14.01 29.24
C ASN A 197 -9.71 -15.32 29.08
N ARG A 198 -10.25 -16.24 28.27
CA ARG A 198 -9.64 -17.55 27.99
C ARG A 198 -8.99 -17.63 26.61
N ILE A 199 -9.12 -16.57 25.81
CA ILE A 199 -8.57 -16.50 24.47
C ILE A 199 -7.21 -15.82 24.53
N GLU A 200 -6.15 -16.59 24.33
CA GLU A 200 -4.78 -16.09 24.22
C GLU A 200 -4.46 -15.79 22.75
N LEU A 201 -4.54 -14.51 22.37
CA LEU A 201 -4.07 -14.04 21.07
C LEU A 201 -2.61 -13.57 21.17
N ALA A 202 -1.87 -13.59 20.06
CA ALA A 202 -0.47 -13.12 20.04
C ALA A 202 -0.31 -11.62 20.37
N TYR A 203 -1.39 -10.86 20.22
CA TYR A 203 -1.48 -9.44 20.54
C TYR A 203 -1.10 -9.11 22.00
N ARG A 204 -0.34 -8.02 22.21
CA ARG A 204 0.02 -7.51 23.54
C ARG A 204 -0.08 -6.00 23.62
N LEU A 205 -0.68 -5.48 24.70
CA LEU A 205 -0.57 -4.06 25.03
C LEU A 205 0.87 -3.75 25.46
N THR A 206 1.41 -2.65 24.95
CA THR A 206 2.68 -2.09 25.44
C THR A 206 2.49 -1.46 26.83
N ALA A 207 3.59 -1.27 27.57
CA ALA A 207 3.53 -0.60 28.88
C ALA A 207 2.88 0.79 28.82
N ARG A 208 3.11 1.56 27.74
CA ARG A 208 2.46 2.85 27.52
C ARG A 208 0.94 2.71 27.31
N GLN A 209 0.52 1.74 26.50
CA GLN A 209 -0.89 1.51 26.22
C GLN A 209 -1.64 1.00 27.47
N LEU A 210 -1.00 0.13 28.27
CA LEU A 210 -1.53 -0.30 29.58
C LEU A 210 -1.69 0.88 30.53
N GLY A 211 -0.65 1.73 30.67
CA GLY A 211 -0.72 2.88 31.56
C GLY A 211 -1.91 3.81 31.27
N HIS A 212 -2.18 4.12 30.00
CA HIS A 212 -3.37 4.92 29.64
C HIS A 212 -4.68 4.17 29.92
N LEU A 213 -4.73 2.86 29.67
CA LEU A 213 -5.92 2.06 29.94
C LEU A 213 -6.19 1.96 31.46
N ASP A 214 -5.17 1.83 32.29
CA ASP A 214 -5.29 1.80 33.75
C ASP A 214 -5.85 3.12 34.29
N GLU A 215 -5.37 4.26 33.80
CA GLU A 215 -5.93 5.58 34.14
C GLU A 215 -7.40 5.71 33.70
N MET A 216 -7.73 5.26 32.49
CA MET A 216 -9.13 5.22 32.04
C MET A 216 -9.99 4.38 32.98
N ILE A 217 -9.51 3.21 33.43
CA ILE A 217 -10.22 2.34 34.36
C ILE A 217 -10.46 3.05 35.69
N ALA A 218 -9.44 3.68 36.27
CA ALA A 218 -9.56 4.39 37.54
C ALA A 218 -10.60 5.53 37.45
N ILE A 219 -10.48 6.40 36.43
CA ILE A 219 -11.39 7.53 36.24
C ILE A 219 -12.83 7.05 35.96
N GLY A 220 -12.98 6.01 35.14
CA GLY A 220 -14.29 5.45 34.81
C GLY A 220 -15.00 4.85 36.02
N GLN A 221 -14.27 4.20 36.93
CA GLN A 221 -14.83 3.68 38.19
C GLN A 221 -15.31 4.81 39.10
N GLU A 222 -14.53 5.89 39.23
CA GLU A 222 -14.93 7.10 39.97
C GLU A 222 -16.21 7.73 39.39
N LEU A 223 -16.29 7.85 38.07
CA LEU A 223 -17.48 8.38 37.36
C LEU A 223 -18.73 7.54 37.61
N ILE A 224 -18.61 6.21 37.55
CA ILE A 224 -19.73 5.30 37.81
C ILE A 224 -20.22 5.47 39.25
N GLY A 225 -19.32 5.50 40.23
CA GLY A 225 -19.66 5.70 41.64
C GLY A 225 -20.35 7.04 41.89
N LEU A 226 -19.89 8.10 41.21
CA LEU A 226 -20.51 9.43 41.26
C LEU A 226 -21.93 9.42 40.68
N LYS A 227 -22.13 8.85 39.48
CA LYS A 227 -23.43 8.78 38.79
C LYS A 227 -24.46 7.96 39.59
N GLN A 228 -24.04 6.86 40.21
CA GLN A 228 -24.89 6.06 41.10
C GLN A 228 -25.29 6.82 42.37
N SER A 229 -24.37 7.60 42.94
CA SER A 229 -24.63 8.44 44.12
C SER A 229 -25.55 9.64 43.82
N GLN A 230 -25.53 10.15 42.58
CA GLN A 230 -26.43 11.22 42.13
C GLN A 230 -27.87 10.73 41.93
N GLN A 231 -28.08 9.50 41.46
CA GLN A 231 -29.42 8.92 41.29
C GLN A 231 -30.18 8.75 42.63
N THR A 232 -29.49 8.80 43.76
CA THR A 232 -30.08 8.63 45.11
C THR A 232 -30.27 9.92 45.90
N ARG A 233 -29.79 11.09 45.44
CA ARG A 233 -29.91 12.38 46.15
C ARG A 233 -30.32 13.52 45.22
N ASP A 234 -31.54 14.04 45.37
CA ASP A 234 -32.12 15.06 44.49
C ASP A 234 -31.59 16.50 44.71
N ASP A 235 -30.88 16.77 45.82
CA ASP A 235 -30.66 18.13 46.33
C ASP A 235 -29.28 18.77 46.09
N VAL A 236 -28.33 18.12 45.39
CA VAL A 236 -26.99 18.69 45.16
C VAL A 236 -26.60 18.64 43.68
N LYS A 237 -27.23 19.48 42.85
CA LYS A 237 -27.08 19.42 41.37
C LYS A 237 -25.95 20.30 40.79
N LYS A 238 -25.49 21.37 41.46
CA LYS A 238 -24.49 22.29 40.87
C LYS A 238 -23.02 21.88 41.09
N GLY A 239 -22.62 21.55 42.32
CA GLY A 239 -21.22 21.17 42.62
C GLY A 239 -20.82 19.81 42.01
N THR A 240 -21.75 18.86 42.02
CA THR A 240 -21.54 17.51 41.50
C THR A 240 -21.36 17.49 39.97
N ASN A 241 -22.03 18.40 39.24
CA ASN A 241 -21.85 18.54 37.79
C ASN A 241 -20.45 19.02 37.40
N ILE A 242 -19.81 19.88 38.22
CA ILE A 242 -18.44 20.35 37.94
C ILE A 242 -17.44 19.21 38.11
N VAL A 243 -17.57 18.43 39.19
CA VAL A 243 -16.70 17.28 39.45
C VAL A 243 -16.88 16.22 38.37
N GLN A 244 -18.12 15.89 37.99
CA GLN A 244 -18.39 14.96 36.90
C GLN A 244 -17.76 15.43 35.60
N LYS A 245 -17.94 16.71 35.25
CA LYS A 245 -17.38 17.26 34.02
C LYS A 245 -15.84 17.20 34.01
N SER A 246 -15.21 17.51 35.14
CA SER A 246 -13.75 17.40 35.29
C SER A 246 -13.26 15.96 35.12
N LEU A 247 -13.99 14.97 35.64
CA LEU A 247 -13.67 13.56 35.44
C LEU A 247 -13.88 13.11 33.99
N GLU A 248 -14.97 13.56 33.35
CA GLU A 248 -15.21 13.31 31.91
C GLU A 248 -14.08 13.89 31.05
N ASP A 249 -13.63 15.12 31.34
CA ASP A 249 -12.54 15.76 30.58
C ASP A 249 -11.20 15.03 30.76
N ARG A 250 -10.92 14.50 31.97
CA ARG A 250 -9.76 13.64 32.22
C ARG A 250 -9.88 12.31 31.46
N LEU A 251 -11.05 11.67 31.51
CA LEU A 251 -11.29 10.42 30.79
C LEU A 251 -11.13 10.61 29.27
N ASP A 252 -11.62 11.73 28.73
CA ASP A 252 -11.51 12.07 27.30
C ASP A 252 -10.05 12.26 26.88
N ARG A 253 -9.24 12.92 27.72
CA ARG A 253 -7.79 13.06 27.52
C ARG A 253 -7.09 11.69 27.48
N ASP A 254 -7.30 10.85 28.48
CA ASP A 254 -6.66 9.52 28.54
C ASP A 254 -7.17 8.57 27.46
N CYS A 255 -8.46 8.67 27.08
CA CYS A 255 -9.02 7.92 25.95
C CYS A 255 -8.35 8.30 24.63
N LEU A 256 -8.10 9.60 24.40
CA LEU A 256 -7.37 10.08 23.23
C LEU A 256 -5.92 9.58 23.24
N HIS A 257 -5.20 9.73 24.34
CA HIS A 257 -3.83 9.24 24.47
C HIS A 257 -3.73 7.72 24.28
N PHE A 258 -4.65 6.95 24.87
CA PHE A 258 -4.75 5.51 24.66
C PHE A 258 -4.88 5.21 23.16
N CYS A 259 -5.87 5.81 22.49
CA CYS A 259 -6.10 5.57 21.07
C CYS A 259 -4.90 5.98 20.18
N ILE A 260 -4.25 7.12 20.46
CA ILE A 260 -3.04 7.54 19.74
C ILE A 260 -1.88 6.57 19.99
N SER A 261 -1.71 6.06 21.22
CA SER A 261 -0.68 5.07 21.53
C SER A 261 -0.89 3.72 20.83
N ILE A 262 -2.14 3.40 20.47
CA ILE A 262 -2.49 2.24 19.64
C ILE A 262 -2.12 2.50 18.18
N LEU A 263 -2.39 3.70 17.67
CA LEU A 263 -2.08 4.10 16.30
C LEU A 263 -0.57 4.30 16.05
N ASP A 264 0.17 4.78 17.04
CA ASP A 264 1.63 5.00 17.00
C ASP A 264 2.43 3.71 17.34
N HIS A 265 1.76 2.56 17.39
CA HIS A 265 2.41 1.28 17.66
C HIS A 265 3.43 0.94 16.56
N THR A 266 4.68 0.71 16.96
CA THR A 266 5.77 0.42 16.02
C THR A 266 5.77 -1.05 15.58
N LEU A 267 5.50 -1.31 14.30
CA LEU A 267 5.55 -2.65 13.71
C LEU A 267 6.99 -3.07 13.35
N LYS A 268 7.76 -3.54 14.34
CA LYS A 268 9.13 -4.07 14.16
C LYS A 268 9.23 -5.60 14.21
N GLY A 269 8.21 -6.26 14.76
CA GLY A 269 8.16 -7.72 14.97
C GLY A 269 7.00 -8.38 14.23
N ASP A 270 6.30 -9.29 14.90
CA ASP A 270 5.07 -9.87 14.36
C ASP A 270 3.99 -8.78 14.26
N LEU A 271 3.35 -8.66 13.09
CA LEU A 271 2.26 -7.71 12.85
C LEU A 271 1.12 -7.89 13.86
N PHE A 272 0.92 -9.12 14.33
CA PHE A 272 -0.13 -9.48 15.27
C PHE A 272 0.14 -9.06 16.71
N GLU A 273 1.33 -8.53 17.03
CA GLU A 273 1.58 -7.87 18.33
C GLU A 273 0.80 -6.56 18.47
N SER A 274 0.33 -5.96 17.36
CA SER A 274 -0.40 -4.70 17.36
C SER A 274 -1.89 -4.89 17.69
N THR A 275 -2.41 -4.08 18.63
CA THR A 275 -3.84 -4.05 18.98
C THR A 275 -4.72 -3.75 17.79
N ALA A 276 -4.30 -2.82 16.95
CA ALA A 276 -5.04 -2.40 15.77
C ALA A 276 -5.21 -3.58 14.81
N ILE A 277 -4.16 -4.37 14.60
CA ILE A 277 -4.23 -5.57 13.76
C ILE A 277 -5.08 -6.66 14.43
N GLY A 278 -4.93 -6.87 15.74
CA GLY A 278 -5.71 -7.84 16.51
C GLY A 278 -7.21 -7.58 16.45
N VAL A 279 -7.66 -6.34 16.68
CA VAL A 279 -9.08 -6.00 16.57
C VAL A 279 -9.56 -6.09 15.13
N LEU A 280 -8.79 -5.66 14.13
CA LEU A 280 -9.20 -5.76 12.73
C LEU A 280 -9.40 -7.22 12.31
N ALA A 281 -8.57 -8.14 12.83
CA ALA A 281 -8.78 -9.58 12.64
C ALA A 281 -10.08 -10.08 13.30
N ALA A 282 -10.37 -9.64 14.53
CA ALA A 282 -11.64 -9.97 15.21
C ALA A 282 -12.87 -9.41 14.48
N LEU A 283 -12.79 -8.18 13.95
CA LEU A 283 -13.82 -7.59 13.08
C LEU A 283 -13.94 -8.31 11.73
N GLY A 284 -12.84 -8.94 11.31
CA GLY A 284 -12.73 -9.75 10.10
C GLY A 284 -13.52 -11.04 10.16
N VAL A 285 -14.04 -11.43 11.32
CA VAL A 285 -14.93 -12.59 11.47
C VAL A 285 -16.38 -12.18 11.20
N ASP A 286 -17.08 -13.01 10.43
CA ASP A 286 -18.53 -12.99 10.30
C ASP A 286 -19.13 -14.00 11.29
N PRO A 287 -19.74 -13.55 12.41
CA PRO A 287 -20.25 -14.46 13.44
C PRO A 287 -21.50 -15.23 13.00
N GLU A 288 -22.29 -14.71 12.05
CA GLU A 288 -23.50 -15.38 11.58
C GLU A 288 -23.14 -16.56 10.67
N LYS A 289 -22.17 -16.32 9.78
CA LYS A 289 -21.70 -17.33 8.83
C LYS A 289 -20.58 -18.20 9.39
N ASN A 290 -20.00 -17.80 10.52
CA ASN A 290 -18.83 -18.42 11.14
C ASN A 290 -17.64 -18.57 10.16
N ILE A 291 -17.41 -17.54 9.34
CA ILE A 291 -16.32 -17.47 8.36
C ILE A 291 -15.55 -16.15 8.47
N LEU A 292 -14.40 -16.05 7.81
CA LEU A 292 -13.71 -14.77 7.64
C LEU A 292 -14.34 -13.98 6.49
N ARG A 293 -14.50 -12.68 6.72
CA ARG A 293 -15.01 -11.70 5.76
C ARG A 293 -14.05 -11.52 4.59
N ASP A 294 -14.63 -11.41 3.40
CA ASP A 294 -13.94 -11.03 2.18
C ASP A 294 -13.69 -9.50 2.12
N VAL A 295 -12.96 -9.06 1.09
CA VAL A 295 -12.60 -7.63 0.92
C VAL A 295 -13.83 -6.74 0.85
N SER A 296 -14.84 -7.12 0.07
CA SER A 296 -16.00 -6.27 -0.19
C SER A 296 -16.79 -6.03 1.09
N SER A 297 -16.93 -7.04 1.94
CA SER A 297 -17.63 -6.95 3.22
C SER A 297 -16.81 -6.31 4.34
N PHE A 298 -15.47 -6.25 4.22
CA PHE A 298 -14.59 -5.66 5.24
C PHE A 298 -14.20 -4.20 5.01
N THR A 299 -14.18 -3.72 3.75
CA THR A 299 -13.69 -2.37 3.41
C THR A 299 -14.39 -1.23 4.15
N SER A 300 -15.66 -1.40 4.56
CA SER A 300 -16.40 -0.43 5.37
C SER A 300 -15.78 -0.22 6.76
N TYR A 301 -15.35 -1.31 7.42
CA TYR A 301 -14.64 -1.26 8.71
C TYR A 301 -13.30 -0.56 8.58
N LEU A 302 -12.55 -0.84 7.51
CA LEU A 302 -11.27 -0.19 7.27
C LEU A 302 -11.43 1.31 7.00
N SER A 303 -12.43 1.70 6.22
CA SER A 303 -12.73 3.12 5.95
C SER A 303 -13.13 3.85 7.24
N ALA A 304 -13.95 3.22 8.07
CA ALA A 304 -14.32 3.75 9.39
C ALA A 304 -13.10 3.92 10.28
N PHE A 305 -12.25 2.88 10.36
CA PHE A 305 -11.03 2.89 11.15
C PHE A 305 -10.08 4.03 10.73
N VAL A 306 -9.79 4.15 9.44
CA VAL A 306 -8.93 5.22 8.92
C VAL A 306 -9.53 6.60 9.24
N LYS A 307 -10.83 6.78 9.03
CA LYS A 307 -11.49 8.06 9.24
C LYS A 307 -11.45 8.53 10.69
N ILE A 308 -11.75 7.63 11.63
CA ILE A 308 -11.68 7.96 13.06
C ILE A 308 -10.23 8.17 13.49
N SER A 309 -9.28 7.37 12.99
CA SER A 309 -7.84 7.57 13.25
C SER A 309 -7.38 8.98 12.86
N GLN A 310 -7.76 9.45 11.67
CA GLN A 310 -7.45 10.79 11.19
C GLN A 310 -8.01 11.89 12.12
N MET A 311 -9.24 11.71 12.61
CA MET A 311 -9.87 12.66 13.53
C MET A 311 -9.20 12.67 14.90
N LEU A 312 -8.78 11.51 15.41
CA LEU A 312 -8.06 11.41 16.67
C LEU A 312 -6.68 12.07 16.57
N VAL A 313 -5.94 11.86 15.48
CA VAL A 313 -4.65 12.53 15.24
C VAL A 313 -4.81 14.05 15.19
N ILE A 314 -5.88 14.54 14.53
CA ILE A 314 -6.24 15.97 14.56
C ILE A 314 -6.46 16.44 16.00
N GLN A 315 -7.32 15.76 16.76
CA GLN A 315 -7.66 16.20 18.09
C GLN A 315 -6.45 16.19 19.03
N MET A 316 -5.55 15.23 18.86
CA MET A 316 -4.28 15.20 19.58
C MET A 316 -3.43 16.43 19.29
N SER A 317 -3.30 16.81 18.01
CA SER A 317 -2.55 18.01 17.62
C SER A 317 -3.17 19.31 18.14
N VAL A 318 -4.50 19.41 18.18
CA VAL A 318 -5.20 20.56 18.74
C VAL A 318 -5.01 20.64 20.25
N MET A 319 -5.18 19.52 20.96
CA MET A 319 -5.02 19.46 22.41
C MET A 319 -3.59 19.87 22.83
N MET A 320 -2.57 19.38 22.13
CA MET A 320 -1.17 19.76 22.40
C MET A 320 -0.92 21.27 22.19
N ALA A 321 -1.55 21.88 21.18
CA ALA A 321 -1.43 23.32 20.92
C ALA A 321 -2.15 24.15 21.99
N GLU A 322 -3.36 23.74 22.39
CA GLU A 322 -4.15 24.41 23.45
C GLU A 322 -3.46 24.34 24.82
N GLU A 323 -2.69 23.29 25.07
CA GLU A 323 -1.89 23.11 26.27
C GLU A 323 -0.54 23.83 26.23
N GLY A 324 -0.21 24.49 25.11
CA GLY A 324 1.07 25.18 24.91
C GLY A 324 2.27 24.24 24.81
N GLN A 325 2.06 22.95 24.50
CA GLN A 325 3.16 22.01 24.25
C GLN A 325 3.81 22.23 22.88
N ILE A 326 3.03 22.71 21.92
CA ILE A 326 3.45 23.06 20.56
C ILE A 326 2.84 24.41 20.17
N GLU A 327 3.45 25.11 19.21
CA GLU A 327 2.94 26.40 18.73
C GLU A 327 1.74 26.20 17.78
N HIS A 328 1.82 25.22 16.89
CA HIS A 328 0.78 24.95 15.91
C HIS A 328 0.45 23.45 15.79
N PRO A 329 -0.84 23.07 15.62
CA PRO A 329 -1.22 21.68 15.35
C PRO A 329 -0.48 21.05 14.16
N SER A 330 -0.05 21.86 13.19
CA SER A 330 0.75 21.43 12.05
C SER A 330 2.06 20.74 12.43
N ASP A 331 2.67 21.14 13.55
CA ASP A 331 4.04 20.73 13.90
C ASP A 331 4.08 19.24 14.23
N VAL A 332 3.08 18.75 14.96
CA VAL A 332 2.92 17.31 15.27
C VAL A 332 2.60 16.50 14.02
N LEU A 333 1.76 17.04 13.14
CA LEU A 333 1.42 16.37 11.88
C LEU A 333 2.65 16.23 10.97
N ASP A 334 3.48 17.27 10.92
CA ASP A 334 4.72 17.28 10.16
C ASP A 334 5.75 16.33 10.79
N GLU A 335 5.88 16.30 12.12
CA GLU A 335 6.78 15.38 12.83
C GLU A 335 6.40 13.92 12.59
N MET A 336 5.11 13.57 12.75
CA MET A 336 4.61 12.21 12.50
C MET A 336 4.87 11.77 11.05
N ARG A 337 4.66 12.68 10.09
CA ARG A 337 4.96 12.44 8.68
C ARG A 337 6.46 12.23 8.46
N GLU A 338 7.30 13.08 9.01
CA GLU A 338 8.76 13.02 8.84
C GLU A 338 9.35 11.74 9.40
N ARG A 339 8.92 11.30 10.59
CA ARG A 339 9.38 10.03 11.19
C ARG A 339 9.17 8.83 10.25
N PHE A 340 8.05 8.81 9.52
CA PHE A 340 7.73 7.75 8.57
C PHE A 340 8.48 7.91 7.23
N MET A 341 8.51 9.13 6.68
CA MET A 341 9.18 9.46 5.43
C MET A 341 10.69 9.22 5.50
N ILE A 342 11.35 9.67 6.57
CA ILE A 342 12.80 9.57 6.75
C ILE A 342 13.24 8.10 6.71
N ARG A 343 12.57 7.21 7.46
CA ARG A 343 12.95 5.79 7.49
C ARG A 343 12.71 5.10 6.15
N GLY A 344 11.54 5.36 5.53
CA GLY A 344 11.19 4.78 4.23
C GLY A 344 12.16 5.19 3.13
N ILE A 345 12.47 6.48 3.04
CA ILE A 345 13.43 7.04 2.09
C ILE A 345 14.84 6.53 2.38
N ALA A 346 15.30 6.55 3.64
CA ALA A 346 16.64 6.09 4.00
C ALA A 346 16.87 4.62 3.64
N MET A 347 15.88 3.75 3.91
CA MET A 347 15.96 2.34 3.48
C MET A 347 16.02 2.21 1.97
N ALA A 348 15.21 2.96 1.23
CA ALA A 348 15.21 2.91 -0.24
C ALA A 348 16.51 3.47 -0.84
N GLN A 349 17.11 4.49 -0.22
CA GLN A 349 18.43 5.01 -0.60
C GLN A 349 19.52 3.97 -0.33
N SER A 350 19.51 3.30 0.82
CA SER A 350 20.45 2.21 1.11
C SER A 350 20.31 1.05 0.12
N GLU A 351 19.09 0.70 -0.28
CA GLU A 351 18.88 -0.30 -1.33
C GLU A 351 19.34 0.17 -2.70
N LEU A 352 19.12 1.45 -3.04
CA LEU A 352 19.65 2.04 -4.26
C LEU A 352 21.18 1.93 -4.31
N GLU A 353 21.87 2.25 -3.23
CA GLU A 353 23.32 2.10 -3.11
C GLU A 353 23.78 0.66 -3.36
N GLN A 354 23.04 -0.32 -2.83
CA GLN A 354 23.29 -1.73 -3.11
C GLN A 354 23.06 -2.09 -4.59
N LEU A 355 22.14 -1.42 -5.28
CA LEU A 355 21.91 -1.60 -6.72
C LEU A 355 23.00 -0.95 -7.57
N PHE A 356 23.62 0.14 -7.10
CA PHE A 356 24.79 0.74 -7.74
C PHE A 356 26.09 -0.04 -7.45
N LEU A 357 26.02 -1.10 -6.64
CA LEU A 357 27.16 -1.96 -6.31
C LEU A 357 28.32 -1.15 -5.72
N ILE A 358 28.03 -0.24 -4.79
CA ILE A 358 29.07 0.42 -3.99
C ILE A 358 29.80 -0.68 -3.20
N HIS A 359 31.12 -0.75 -3.33
CA HIS A 359 31.96 -1.80 -2.73
C HIS A 359 33.09 -1.20 -1.90
N GLY A 360 33.36 -1.80 -0.72
CA GLY A 360 34.52 -1.46 0.10
C GLY A 360 34.37 -0.07 0.71
N ASP A 361 35.40 0.76 0.59
CA ASP A 361 35.43 2.12 1.13
C ASP A 361 34.97 3.19 0.12
N GLU A 362 34.40 2.78 -1.03
CA GLU A 362 33.81 3.71 -2.01
C GLU A 362 32.69 4.53 -1.35
N LYS A 363 32.70 5.84 -1.55
CA LYS A 363 31.60 6.70 -1.09
C LYS A 363 30.51 6.81 -2.17
N ARG A 364 29.28 7.07 -1.72
CA ARG A 364 28.12 7.29 -2.60
C ARG A 364 28.38 8.37 -3.64
N GLU A 365 29.01 9.47 -3.25
CA GLU A 365 29.31 10.63 -4.09
C GLU A 365 30.31 10.34 -5.21
N ASP A 366 31.19 9.37 -5.02
CA ASP A 366 32.18 8.96 -6.03
C ASP A 366 31.58 8.01 -7.07
N VAL A 367 30.52 7.28 -6.70
CA VAL A 367 29.93 6.21 -7.52
C VAL A 367 28.65 6.65 -8.20
N ILE A 368 27.71 7.24 -7.47
CA ILE A 368 26.36 7.52 -7.96
C ILE A 368 26.33 8.94 -8.53
N PRO A 369 26.04 9.12 -9.83
CA PRO A 369 25.94 10.45 -10.43
C PRO A 369 24.94 11.32 -9.69
N THR A 370 25.33 12.56 -9.39
CA THR A 370 24.45 13.58 -8.83
C THR A 370 23.78 14.37 -9.95
N PHE A 371 22.53 14.76 -9.75
CA PHE A 371 21.77 15.60 -10.67
C PHE A 371 20.70 16.37 -9.91
N GLU A 372 20.21 17.46 -10.47
CA GLU A 372 19.06 18.19 -9.95
C GLU A 372 17.83 17.90 -10.81
N LEU A 373 16.71 17.49 -10.18
CA LEU A 373 15.49 17.13 -10.92
C LEU A 373 14.98 18.27 -11.83
N ARG A 374 15.18 19.54 -11.43
CA ARG A 374 14.79 20.74 -12.21
C ARG A 374 15.47 20.83 -13.57
N ASP A 375 16.63 20.20 -13.72
CA ASP A 375 17.41 20.23 -14.95
C ASP A 375 16.93 19.17 -15.95
N LEU A 376 16.28 18.10 -15.45
CA LEU A 376 15.65 17.11 -16.30
C LEU A 376 14.39 17.65 -16.98
N LYS A 377 14.26 17.33 -18.27
CA LYS A 377 13.14 17.69 -19.13
C LYS A 377 12.43 16.44 -19.63
N ASP A 378 11.12 16.55 -19.78
CA ASP A 378 10.32 15.58 -20.52
C ASP A 378 9.41 16.32 -21.49
N ASP A 379 8.93 15.61 -22.50
CA ASP A 379 7.97 16.13 -23.47
C ASP A 379 6.74 15.20 -23.47
N PRO A 380 5.62 15.62 -22.85
CA PRO A 380 4.41 14.81 -22.78
C PRO A 380 3.72 14.66 -24.15
N THR A 381 4.03 15.52 -25.12
CA THR A 381 3.47 15.48 -26.48
C THR A 381 4.15 14.44 -27.39
N LYS A 382 5.35 13.98 -27.00
CA LYS A 382 6.07 12.94 -27.75
C LYS A 382 5.45 11.57 -27.53
N ASN A 383 4.94 11.01 -28.63
CA ASN A 383 4.22 9.74 -28.67
C ASN A 383 5.03 8.58 -29.27
N ALA A 384 6.31 8.81 -29.55
CA ALA A 384 7.18 7.80 -30.15
C ALA A 384 7.22 6.52 -29.29
N LYS A 385 7.29 5.36 -29.96
CA LYS A 385 7.33 4.06 -29.30
C LYS A 385 8.50 3.97 -28.31
N GLY A 386 8.18 3.53 -27.09
CA GLY A 386 9.14 3.40 -26.00
C GLY A 386 9.74 4.72 -25.54
N TRP A 387 9.15 5.87 -25.89
CA TRP A 387 9.58 7.17 -25.41
C TRP A 387 9.34 7.33 -23.92
N ASN A 388 10.30 7.95 -23.25
CA ASN A 388 10.25 8.51 -21.92
C ASN A 388 11.36 9.57 -21.81
N PHE A 389 11.43 10.29 -20.69
CA PHE A 389 12.43 11.33 -20.45
C PHE A 389 13.89 10.85 -20.61
N CYS A 390 14.17 9.54 -20.41
CA CYS A 390 15.50 8.96 -20.65
C CYS A 390 15.95 9.03 -22.13
N LYS A 391 15.06 9.39 -23.05
CA LYS A 391 15.34 9.56 -24.48
C LYS A 391 15.28 11.02 -24.93
N ASP A 392 15.03 11.95 -24.01
CA ASP A 392 15.00 13.36 -24.34
C ASP A 392 16.43 13.90 -24.48
N PRO A 393 16.84 14.40 -25.66
CA PRO A 393 18.20 14.87 -25.89
C PRO A 393 18.57 16.08 -25.01
N ARG A 394 17.59 16.81 -24.46
CA ARG A 394 17.83 17.90 -23.51
C ARG A 394 18.42 17.42 -22.17
N ASN A 395 18.34 16.12 -21.90
CA ASN A 395 18.88 15.51 -20.68
C ASN A 395 20.29 14.94 -20.87
N ASP A 396 20.87 15.05 -22.07
CA ASP A 396 22.18 14.46 -22.40
C ASP A 396 23.32 15.04 -21.55
N ASP A 397 23.21 16.30 -21.12
CA ASP A 397 24.21 16.99 -20.28
C ASP A 397 23.90 16.88 -18.78
N VAL A 398 22.74 16.35 -18.39
CA VAL A 398 22.27 16.28 -16.99
C VAL A 398 22.68 14.95 -16.35
N LEU A 399 22.57 13.85 -17.10
CA LEU A 399 22.92 12.51 -16.64
C LEU A 399 23.76 11.78 -17.69
N PRO A 400 24.70 10.92 -17.27
CA PRO A 400 25.52 10.14 -18.20
C PRO A 400 24.68 9.40 -19.26
N LYS A 401 25.03 9.65 -20.52
CA LYS A 401 24.37 9.08 -21.71
C LYS A 401 24.62 7.58 -21.90
N GLU A 402 25.59 7.02 -21.18
CA GLU A 402 25.98 5.63 -21.30
C GLU A 402 24.85 4.70 -20.81
N LYS A 403 24.03 4.20 -21.73
CA LYS A 403 23.00 3.17 -21.46
C LYS A 403 23.55 1.89 -20.82
N ARG A 404 24.89 1.74 -20.82
CA ARG A 404 25.65 0.63 -20.27
C ARG A 404 26.48 1.04 -19.05
N TRP A 405 26.18 2.17 -18.41
CA TRP A 405 26.93 2.68 -17.26
C TRP A 405 27.18 1.62 -16.18
N MET A 406 26.13 0.91 -15.74
CA MET A 406 26.26 -0.17 -14.76
C MET A 406 27.13 -1.33 -15.26
N LEU A 407 27.07 -1.64 -16.55
CA LEU A 407 27.92 -2.66 -17.16
C LEU A 407 29.37 -2.20 -17.19
N HIS A 408 29.65 -0.95 -17.56
CA HIS A 408 31.00 -0.39 -17.55
C HIS A 408 31.58 -0.39 -16.14
N ARG A 409 30.80 -0.01 -15.12
CA ARG A 409 31.21 -0.10 -13.71
C ARG A 409 31.63 -1.50 -13.31
N ILE A 410 30.80 -2.51 -13.59
CA ILE A 410 31.14 -3.92 -13.30
C ILE A 410 32.39 -4.36 -14.06
N LEU A 411 32.55 -3.90 -15.30
CA LEU A 411 33.71 -4.24 -16.11
C LEU A 411 34.97 -3.51 -15.65
N GLN A 412 34.90 -2.31 -15.09
CA GLN A 412 36.07 -1.51 -14.69
C GLN A 412 36.60 -1.87 -13.29
N ALA A 413 35.72 -2.25 -12.36
CA ALA A 413 36.12 -2.64 -11.02
C ALA A 413 36.47 -4.14 -10.96
N ASP A 414 37.72 -4.47 -10.65
CA ASP A 414 38.19 -5.86 -10.61
C ASP A 414 37.41 -6.74 -9.63
N ALA A 415 37.03 -6.20 -8.47
CA ALA A 415 36.20 -6.89 -7.49
C ALA A 415 34.80 -7.24 -8.06
N LEU A 416 34.13 -6.28 -8.71
CA LEU A 416 32.81 -6.50 -9.32
C LEU A 416 32.90 -7.44 -10.53
N ARG A 417 33.96 -7.33 -11.33
CA ARG A 417 34.23 -8.24 -12.43
C ARG A 417 34.41 -9.66 -11.91
N ALA A 418 35.18 -9.85 -10.84
CA ALA A 418 35.36 -11.14 -10.20
C ALA A 418 34.05 -11.66 -9.59
N GLU A 419 33.18 -10.81 -9.04
CA GLU A 419 31.88 -11.21 -8.49
C GLU A 419 30.87 -11.61 -9.57
N PHE A 420 30.78 -10.86 -10.66
CA PHE A 420 29.69 -10.99 -11.63
C PHE A 420 30.05 -11.77 -12.89
N ILE A 421 31.33 -11.86 -13.26
CA ILE A 421 31.77 -12.36 -14.57
C ILE A 421 32.59 -13.66 -14.43
N VAL A 422 32.42 -14.56 -15.40
CA VAL A 422 33.28 -15.72 -15.64
C VAL A 422 33.80 -15.66 -17.07
N LEU A 423 35.11 -15.80 -17.23
CA LEU A 423 35.74 -15.98 -18.53
C LEU A 423 35.85 -17.47 -18.84
N ARG A 424 35.24 -17.91 -19.94
CA ARG A 424 35.45 -19.28 -20.43
C ARG A 424 36.79 -19.31 -21.17
N LYS A 425 37.76 -20.02 -20.59
CA LYS A 425 39.14 -20.15 -21.12
C LYS A 425 39.23 -20.68 -22.57
N LYS A 426 38.20 -21.38 -23.06
CA LYS A 426 38.23 -22.08 -24.36
C LYS A 426 37.91 -21.16 -25.55
N ASP A 427 37.14 -20.09 -25.36
CA ASP A 427 36.66 -19.19 -26.43
C ASP A 427 36.73 -17.70 -26.04
N SER A 428 37.36 -17.38 -24.90
CA SER A 428 37.44 -16.03 -24.32
C SER A 428 36.08 -15.33 -24.18
N LYS A 429 34.97 -16.08 -24.12
CA LYS A 429 33.64 -15.50 -23.94
C LYS A 429 33.38 -15.16 -22.47
N VAL A 430 32.75 -14.00 -22.28
CA VAL A 430 32.34 -13.42 -21.01
C VAL A 430 30.93 -13.93 -20.66
N PHE A 431 30.77 -14.53 -19.48
CA PHE A 431 29.49 -15.03 -18.97
C PHE A 431 29.15 -14.39 -17.62
N TRP A 432 27.87 -14.17 -17.36
CA TRP A 432 27.41 -13.76 -16.03
C TRP A 432 27.37 -14.95 -15.08
N LYS A 433 27.83 -14.77 -13.83
CA LYS A 433 27.58 -15.73 -12.76
C LYS A 433 26.09 -15.75 -12.43
N ALA A 434 25.43 -16.88 -12.69
CA ALA A 434 23.99 -17.02 -12.49
C ALA A 434 23.55 -16.70 -11.04
N GLY A 435 24.35 -17.10 -10.04
CA GLY A 435 24.09 -16.81 -8.64
C GLY A 435 24.13 -15.30 -8.32
N ALA A 436 25.17 -14.60 -8.79
CA ALA A 436 25.32 -13.16 -8.60
C ALA A 436 24.20 -12.39 -9.32
N ALA A 437 23.88 -12.75 -10.57
CA ALA A 437 22.79 -12.15 -11.32
C ALA A 437 21.42 -12.37 -10.64
N LYS A 438 21.14 -13.57 -10.12
CA LYS A 438 19.90 -13.85 -9.37
C LYS A 438 19.82 -13.04 -8.07
N LYS A 439 20.93 -12.95 -7.32
CA LYS A 439 21.01 -12.14 -6.09
C LYS A 439 20.76 -10.66 -6.39
N TYR A 440 21.37 -10.13 -7.45
CA TYR A 440 21.17 -8.76 -7.89
C TYR A 440 19.72 -8.49 -8.29
N ILE A 441 19.09 -9.41 -9.02
CA ILE A 441 17.68 -9.31 -9.38
C ILE A 441 16.77 -9.28 -8.13
N SER A 442 17.05 -10.11 -7.13
CA SER A 442 16.28 -10.08 -5.87
C SER A 442 16.38 -8.74 -5.16
N LYS A 443 17.54 -8.06 -5.21
CA LYS A 443 17.70 -6.70 -4.67
C LYS A 443 16.85 -5.69 -5.45
N ILE A 444 16.75 -5.82 -6.78
CA ILE A 444 15.86 -4.97 -7.60
C ILE A 444 14.41 -5.15 -7.15
N ASP A 445 13.96 -6.38 -6.92
CA ASP A 445 12.59 -6.65 -6.49
C ASP A 445 12.29 -6.01 -5.13
N SER A 446 13.18 -6.17 -4.13
CA SER A 446 13.03 -5.51 -2.83
C SER A 446 13.00 -3.98 -2.93
N PHE A 447 13.88 -3.40 -3.76
CA PHE A 447 13.88 -1.96 -4.02
C PHE A 447 12.58 -1.50 -4.69
N LEU A 448 12.07 -2.24 -5.67
CA LEU A 448 10.83 -1.89 -6.37
C LEU A 448 9.59 -2.03 -5.49
N GLU A 449 9.53 -3.02 -4.59
CA GLU A 449 8.47 -3.15 -3.59
C GLU A 449 8.40 -1.89 -2.71
N ARG A 450 9.55 -1.44 -2.21
CA ARG A 450 9.63 -0.25 -1.37
C ARG A 450 9.42 1.03 -2.16
N LEU A 451 9.95 1.14 -3.37
CA LEU A 451 9.70 2.29 -4.24
C LEU A 451 8.20 2.40 -4.58
N LEU A 452 7.53 1.28 -4.85
CA LEU A 452 6.09 1.24 -5.08
C LEU A 452 5.32 1.72 -3.84
N LEU A 453 5.69 1.24 -2.65
CA LEU A 453 5.11 1.69 -1.39
C LEU A 453 5.30 3.20 -1.19
N LEU A 454 6.52 3.70 -1.40
CA LEU A 454 6.83 5.13 -1.33
C LEU A 454 6.00 5.93 -2.35
N ILE A 455 5.92 5.51 -3.61
CA ILE A 455 5.04 6.17 -4.59
C ILE A 455 3.58 6.14 -4.11
N HIS A 456 3.11 5.02 -3.57
CA HIS A 456 1.72 4.87 -3.15
C HIS A 456 1.32 5.83 -2.02
N ILE A 457 2.16 5.92 -0.98
CA ILE A 457 1.86 6.67 0.24
C ILE A 457 2.31 8.14 0.14
N THR A 458 3.30 8.44 -0.70
CA THR A 458 3.90 9.78 -0.77
C THR A 458 3.45 10.57 -1.98
N ALA A 459 2.66 10.04 -2.92
CA ALA A 459 2.24 10.79 -4.11
C ALA A 459 0.96 11.64 -3.95
N GLY A 460 0.42 11.72 -2.74
CA GLY A 460 -0.83 12.40 -2.41
C GLY A 460 -1.89 11.39 -2.01
N GLN A 461 -3.15 11.58 -2.44
CA GLN A 461 -4.19 10.58 -2.25
C GLN A 461 -3.78 9.24 -2.92
N PRO A 462 -3.71 8.13 -2.15
CA PRO A 462 -3.22 6.87 -2.69
C PRO A 462 -4.05 6.38 -3.89
N ALA A 463 -3.35 5.95 -4.95
CA ALA A 463 -3.97 5.32 -6.10
C ALA A 463 -4.46 3.92 -5.74
N ARG A 464 -5.58 3.45 -6.32
CA ARG A 464 -6.01 2.06 -6.11
C ARG A 464 -4.94 1.08 -6.59
N GLY A 465 -4.92 -0.13 -6.02
CA GLY A 465 -3.99 -1.19 -6.44
C GLY A 465 -3.98 -1.40 -7.96
N THR A 466 -5.16 -1.43 -8.58
CA THR A 466 -5.29 -1.57 -10.04
C THR A 466 -4.76 -0.37 -10.84
N GLU A 467 -4.76 0.83 -10.27
CA GLU A 467 -4.24 2.04 -10.90
C GLU A 467 -2.70 2.10 -10.78
N ILE A 468 -2.15 1.86 -9.59
CA ILE A 468 -0.71 1.99 -9.32
C ILE A 468 0.11 0.87 -9.95
N LEU A 469 -0.40 -0.37 -9.94
CA LEU A 469 0.29 -1.52 -10.54
C LEU A 469 0.30 -1.44 -12.09
N ARG A 470 -0.49 -0.53 -12.68
CA ARG A 470 -0.55 -0.30 -14.13
C ARG A 470 0.26 0.91 -14.59
N LEU A 471 1.05 1.55 -13.70
CA LEU A 471 1.93 2.64 -14.10
C LEU A 471 2.88 2.20 -15.22
N ARG A 472 2.94 3.02 -16.27
CA ARG A 472 3.81 2.80 -17.44
C ARG A 472 4.96 3.78 -17.41
N HIS A 473 6.20 3.32 -17.49
CA HIS A 473 7.35 4.21 -17.54
C HIS A 473 7.76 4.64 -18.95
N CYS A 474 7.19 4.04 -20.00
CA CYS A 474 7.45 4.44 -21.39
C CYS A 474 6.22 4.22 -22.30
N ASN A 475 6.15 4.97 -23.39
CA ASN A 475 5.07 4.88 -24.36
C ASN A 475 5.04 3.49 -25.03
N THR A 476 3.84 2.99 -25.30
CA THR A 476 3.66 1.67 -25.92
C THR A 476 3.73 1.72 -27.45
N VAL A 477 3.69 0.55 -28.09
CA VAL A 477 3.66 0.43 -29.57
C VAL A 477 2.34 0.93 -30.16
N ASN A 478 1.26 0.87 -29.39
CA ASN A 478 -0.10 1.17 -29.84
C ASN A 478 -0.47 2.65 -29.60
N GLY A 479 0.51 3.54 -29.50
CA GLY A 479 0.28 4.98 -29.27
C GLY A 479 -0.10 5.37 -27.84
N HIS A 480 -0.21 4.42 -26.91
CA HIS A 480 -0.57 4.75 -25.52
C HIS A 480 0.56 5.49 -24.79
N HIS A 481 0.20 6.60 -24.15
CA HIS A 481 1.09 7.41 -23.31
C HIS A 481 1.58 6.64 -22.08
N ARG A 482 2.85 6.88 -21.73
CA ARG A 482 3.40 6.56 -20.40
C ARG A 482 2.57 7.22 -19.29
N SER A 483 2.74 6.72 -18.08
CA SER A 483 2.13 7.24 -16.87
C SER A 483 3.11 8.07 -16.03
N ILE A 484 4.42 8.00 -16.29
CA ILE A 484 5.44 8.71 -15.52
C ILE A 484 6.00 9.86 -16.37
N PHE A 485 5.99 11.07 -15.82
CA PHE A 485 6.44 12.29 -16.48
C PHE A 485 7.35 13.12 -15.57
N ILE A 486 8.16 14.00 -16.16
CA ILE A 486 8.88 15.07 -15.46
C ILE A 486 8.28 16.41 -15.86
N GLU A 487 7.87 17.20 -14.87
CA GLU A 487 7.25 18.51 -15.04
C GLU A 487 7.78 19.45 -13.96
N ASP A 488 8.40 20.56 -14.36
CA ASP A 488 8.96 21.60 -13.47
C ASP A 488 9.82 21.06 -12.30
N GLY A 489 10.67 20.08 -12.60
CA GLY A 489 11.57 19.48 -11.61
C GLY A 489 10.89 18.51 -10.64
N LEU A 490 9.67 18.07 -10.96
CA LEU A 490 8.94 17.06 -10.21
C LEU A 490 8.67 15.85 -11.09
N VAL A 491 8.76 14.67 -10.49
CA VAL A 491 8.29 13.43 -11.12
C VAL A 491 6.79 13.30 -10.82
N SER A 492 5.99 13.06 -11.85
CA SER A 492 4.54 12.86 -11.72
C SER A 492 4.10 11.51 -12.26
N THR A 493 3.08 10.95 -11.62
CA THR A 493 2.36 9.77 -12.09
C THR A 493 0.95 10.19 -12.51
N VAL A 494 0.55 9.80 -13.71
CA VAL A 494 -0.74 10.13 -14.31
C VAL A 494 -1.53 8.84 -14.47
N THR A 495 -2.65 8.76 -13.75
CA THR A 495 -3.60 7.65 -13.88
C THR A 495 -4.98 8.18 -14.26
N ALA A 496 -5.74 7.38 -15.00
CA ALA A 496 -7.13 7.66 -15.32
C ALA A 496 -8.05 6.98 -14.29
N TYR A 497 -9.06 7.72 -13.83
CA TYR A 497 -10.03 7.30 -12.84
C TYR A 497 -11.44 7.35 -13.43
N HIS A 498 -12.16 6.22 -13.36
CA HIS A 498 -13.44 6.01 -14.06
C HIS A 498 -14.65 5.77 -13.13
N LYS A 499 -14.53 5.93 -11.80
CA LYS A 499 -15.69 5.76 -10.91
C LYS A 499 -16.72 6.86 -11.19
N GLY A 500 -17.86 6.48 -11.77
CA GLY A 500 -18.93 7.39 -12.21
C GLY A 500 -18.99 7.61 -13.73
N TYR A 501 -18.19 6.90 -14.52
CA TYR A 501 -18.28 6.94 -16.00
C TYR A 501 -19.70 6.63 -16.49
N ASN A 502 -20.36 5.63 -15.90
CA ASN A 502 -21.75 5.26 -16.21
C ASN A 502 -22.78 6.35 -15.87
N ILE A 503 -22.40 7.37 -15.10
CA ILE A 503 -23.28 8.50 -14.72
C ILE A 503 -22.95 9.76 -15.53
N GLY A 504 -21.68 10.00 -15.87
CA GLY A 504 -21.24 11.28 -16.44
C GLY A 504 -20.38 11.22 -17.71
N GLY A 505 -20.11 10.03 -18.27
CA GLY A 505 -19.42 9.85 -19.56
C GLY A 505 -17.98 10.38 -19.66
N SER A 506 -17.36 10.83 -18.56
CA SER A 506 -16.03 11.45 -18.57
C SER A 506 -15.03 10.69 -17.72
N THR A 507 -13.82 10.53 -18.27
CA THR A 507 -12.66 9.93 -17.59
C THR A 507 -11.92 11.01 -16.82
N LYS A 508 -11.76 10.86 -15.51
CA LYS A 508 -11.00 11.84 -14.72
C LYS A 508 -9.52 11.49 -14.73
N ILE A 509 -8.69 12.36 -15.29
CA ILE A 509 -7.23 12.23 -15.21
C ILE A 509 -6.77 12.72 -13.84
N ILE A 510 -5.95 11.92 -13.16
CA ILE A 510 -5.39 12.24 -11.83
C ILE A 510 -3.87 12.31 -11.95
N HIS A 511 -3.33 13.51 -11.75
CA HIS A 511 -1.91 13.76 -11.62
C HIS A 511 -1.49 13.62 -10.15
N ARG A 512 -0.45 12.84 -9.90
CA ARG A 512 0.14 12.65 -8.58
C ARG A 512 1.65 12.87 -8.66
N TYR A 513 2.12 13.98 -8.10
CA TYR A 513 3.54 14.30 -8.04
C TYR A 513 4.23 13.52 -6.91
N LEU A 514 5.53 13.31 -7.02
CA LEU A 514 6.34 12.66 -5.99
C LEU A 514 7.12 13.72 -5.22
N PRO A 515 7.39 13.52 -3.92
CA PRO A 515 8.44 14.26 -3.22
C PRO A 515 9.77 14.10 -3.95
N ARG A 516 10.65 15.09 -3.84
CA ARG A 516 11.94 15.14 -4.55
C ARG A 516 12.72 13.83 -4.36
N GLU A 517 12.83 13.41 -3.11
CA GLU A 517 13.63 12.25 -2.68
C GLU A 517 13.11 10.97 -3.33
N VAL A 518 11.79 10.82 -3.48
CA VAL A 518 11.17 9.65 -4.13
C VAL A 518 11.26 9.76 -5.66
N GLY A 519 11.10 10.98 -6.20
CA GLY A 519 11.28 11.25 -7.63
C GLY A 519 12.69 10.91 -8.12
N GLU A 520 13.72 11.25 -7.34
CA GLU A 520 15.11 10.89 -7.62
C GLU A 520 15.31 9.37 -7.68
N LEU A 521 14.74 8.61 -6.75
CA LEU A 521 14.78 7.14 -6.77
C LEU A 521 14.16 6.58 -8.06
N VAL A 522 13.04 7.14 -8.52
CA VAL A 522 12.40 6.76 -9.80
C VAL A 522 13.33 7.05 -10.98
N VAL A 523 13.95 8.23 -11.00
CA VAL A 523 14.89 8.60 -12.06
C VAL A 523 16.10 7.67 -12.10
N TYR A 524 16.75 7.42 -10.95
CA TYR A 524 17.89 6.51 -10.88
C TYR A 524 17.53 5.11 -11.37
N TYR A 525 16.37 4.59 -10.95
CA TYR A 525 15.91 3.28 -11.41
C TYR A 525 15.71 3.25 -12.93
N LEU A 526 14.97 4.22 -13.48
CA LEU A 526 14.64 4.23 -14.91
C LEU A 526 15.86 4.50 -15.80
N TRP A 527 16.82 5.31 -15.33
CA TRP A 527 17.99 5.70 -16.09
C TRP A 527 19.12 4.65 -16.05
N PHE A 528 19.44 4.10 -14.88
CA PHE A 528 20.60 3.23 -14.70
C PHE A 528 20.24 1.75 -14.51
N ILE A 529 19.31 1.47 -13.60
CA ILE A 529 19.04 0.09 -13.16
C ILE A 529 18.21 -0.68 -14.18
N LEU A 530 17.14 -0.07 -14.70
CA LEU A 530 16.23 -0.69 -15.65
C LEU A 530 16.93 -1.10 -16.97
N PRO A 531 17.77 -0.26 -17.62
CA PRO A 531 18.50 -0.67 -18.81
C PRO A 531 19.51 -1.80 -18.55
N PHE A 532 20.16 -1.77 -17.39
CA PHE A 532 21.10 -2.81 -16.98
C PHE A 532 20.38 -4.15 -16.77
N TRP A 533 19.28 -4.15 -16.02
CA TRP A 533 18.46 -5.32 -15.82
C TRP A 533 17.96 -5.93 -17.14
N ARG A 534 17.46 -5.10 -18.07
CA ARG A 534 17.04 -5.57 -19.41
C ARG A 534 18.18 -6.25 -20.16
N SER A 535 19.40 -5.75 -20.01
CA SER A 535 20.59 -6.34 -20.62
C SER A 535 20.94 -7.70 -19.98
N LEU A 536 20.79 -7.85 -18.66
CA LEU A 536 20.96 -9.12 -17.96
C LEU A 536 19.92 -10.17 -18.40
N ASP A 537 18.65 -9.79 -18.53
CA ASP A 537 17.57 -10.73 -18.89
C ASP A 537 17.69 -11.22 -20.35
N LEU A 538 18.05 -10.33 -21.29
CA LEU A 538 18.34 -10.70 -22.68
C LEU A 538 19.49 -11.71 -22.79
N LEU A 539 20.54 -11.53 -21.97
CA LEU A 539 21.66 -12.46 -21.95
C LEU A 539 21.25 -13.80 -21.35
N ARG A 540 20.42 -13.81 -20.30
CA ARG A 540 19.87 -15.05 -19.72
C ARG A 540 19.09 -15.87 -20.75
N GLU A 541 18.18 -15.27 -21.52
CA GLU A 541 17.40 -15.97 -22.56
C GLU A 541 18.27 -16.58 -23.67
N GLN A 542 19.35 -15.90 -24.07
CA GLN A 542 20.30 -16.43 -25.06
C GLN A 542 21.03 -17.68 -24.54
N TYR A 543 21.35 -17.74 -23.25
CA TYR A 543 22.02 -18.89 -22.63
C TYR A 543 21.09 -20.10 -22.43
N THR A 544 19.83 -19.89 -22.05
CA THR A 544 18.85 -20.98 -21.92
C THR A 544 18.58 -21.65 -23.26
N HIS A 545 18.49 -20.87 -24.34
CA HIS A 545 18.30 -21.40 -25.70
C HIS A 545 19.54 -22.12 -26.25
N ALA A 546 20.76 -21.68 -25.91
CA ALA A 546 21.99 -22.36 -26.30
C ALA A 546 22.19 -23.70 -25.56
N ALA A 547 21.79 -23.79 -24.30
CA ALA A 547 21.82 -25.03 -23.53
C ALA A 547 20.78 -26.06 -24.02
N LEU A 548 19.57 -25.61 -24.37
CA LEU A 548 18.53 -26.47 -24.96
C LEU A 548 18.89 -26.99 -26.35
N LYS A 549 19.57 -26.19 -27.18
CA LYS A 549 20.06 -26.64 -28.50
C LYS A 549 21.16 -27.70 -28.42
N ARG A 550 22.07 -27.62 -27.43
CA ARG A 550 23.13 -28.63 -27.23
C ARG A 550 22.64 -30.00 -26.78
N HIS A 551 21.40 -30.09 -26.28
CA HIS A 551 20.74 -31.36 -25.95
C HIS A 551 19.85 -31.89 -27.08
N GLN A 552 19.80 -31.22 -28.23
CA GLN A 552 18.97 -31.61 -29.38
C GLN A 552 19.75 -31.82 -30.69
N GLU A 553 21.09 -31.71 -30.66
CA GLU A 553 21.93 -32.22 -31.76
C GLU A 553 22.36 -33.65 -31.40
N PRO A 554 22.14 -34.65 -32.27
CA PRO A 554 22.43 -36.06 -32.00
C PRO A 554 23.91 -36.37 -31.83
#